data_AF-A0A942EZI8-F1
#
_entry.id   AF-A0A942EZI8-F1
#
_cell.length_a   1.000
_cell.length_b   1.000
_cell.length_c   1.000
_cell.angle_alpha   90.00
_cell.angle_beta   90.00
_cell.angle_gamma   90.00
#
_symmetry.space_group_name_H-M   'P 1'
#
loop_
_entity.id
_entity.type
_entity.pdbx_description
1 polymer ?
#
loop_
_entity_poly.entity_id
_entity_poly.type
_entity_poly.pdbx_seq_one_letter_code
_entity_poly.pdbx_strand_id
1 'polypeptide(L)'
;MSKGLFEDERGIALLTVIGVMLIVTILSFGVITIAKSDLVLSERDEEYTEALHIAEAGIQKALWQLEQLGSTMQPRTFAINVGSGVAEVNAVQDGTNQWYWTIESTGTSGQMKRKIKVSVFNFSLWNMNMGLGEANSMASGGNGILGTTSIDGPFYVRGNVELSGSSEITGGPLFIKTGTLRFMNAASTLGTLSKPVAAYIEPADGNEDIVDRHGNSLEPGHPQVNVSQLSNQVPDIKIPPLESLTAYRTRAASESEETCTAYPGIISTQSSVSGYKVLDNDTNLESGTLSSRPMYYIDSTINDFGVPGGEFAWDKTNKRLYVDGTIFVDGNLTIGDSANSEISYYGRGTIVVNGEIFVKGMLRPPFHNGSYDMDGLHVLGLVTAETIYIDISGSNAAPTRSVPDITGAFFATKKVKISSNNTSFVGSMLAGMLDFADGTNNSHLYTHAALPSFLPPSLPGSGGFLTMTASWREVQ
;
A
#
# COMPACT_ATOMS: atom_id res chain seq x y z
N MET A 1 -103.08 -23.41 -36.78
CA MET A 1 -102.04 -22.39 -37.10
C MET A 1 -100.94 -22.49 -36.06
N SER A 2 -99.67 -22.49 -36.47
CA SER A 2 -98.46 -22.43 -35.63
C SER A 2 -98.10 -23.68 -34.81
N LYS A 3 -97.57 -24.72 -35.46
CA LYS A 3 -96.70 -25.74 -34.84
C LYS A 3 -95.86 -26.42 -35.94
N GLY A 4 -94.54 -26.34 -35.84
CA GLY A 4 -93.62 -27.09 -36.72
C GLY A 4 -92.66 -26.24 -37.58
N LEU A 5 -91.95 -25.27 -37.00
CA LEU A 5 -90.88 -24.55 -37.70
C LEU A 5 -89.61 -24.32 -36.85
N PHE A 6 -89.43 -25.09 -35.77
CA PHE A 6 -88.28 -24.98 -34.85
C PHE A 6 -87.64 -26.35 -34.53
N GLU A 7 -87.51 -27.26 -35.50
CA GLU A 7 -86.80 -28.54 -35.29
C GLU A 7 -85.66 -28.77 -36.29
N ASP A 8 -84.92 -27.71 -36.65
CA ASP A 8 -83.66 -27.89 -37.40
C ASP A 8 -82.53 -27.01 -36.84
N GLU A 9 -82.07 -27.33 -35.62
CA GLU A 9 -80.91 -26.70 -34.97
C GLU A 9 -79.56 -27.00 -35.67
N ARG A 10 -79.57 -27.84 -36.72
CA ARG A 10 -78.37 -28.26 -37.46
C ARG A 10 -77.66 -27.12 -38.19
N GLY A 11 -78.39 -26.07 -38.60
CA GLY A 11 -77.82 -24.90 -39.27
C GLY A 11 -77.11 -23.93 -38.32
N ILE A 12 -77.64 -23.75 -37.11
CA ILE A 12 -77.05 -22.87 -36.08
C ILE A 12 -75.76 -23.48 -35.52
N ALA A 13 -75.71 -24.81 -35.36
CA ALA A 13 -74.51 -25.51 -34.87
C ALA A 13 -73.27 -25.30 -35.76
N LEU A 14 -73.43 -25.21 -37.08
CA LEU A 14 -72.31 -24.94 -37.98
C LEU A 14 -71.77 -23.52 -37.81
N LEU A 15 -72.67 -22.53 -37.72
CA LEU A 15 -72.28 -21.12 -37.55
C LEU A 15 -71.62 -20.87 -36.20
N THR A 16 -72.08 -21.52 -35.13
CA THR A 16 -71.44 -21.41 -33.81
C THR A 16 -70.06 -22.06 -33.82
N VAL A 17 -69.88 -23.23 -34.44
CA VAL A 17 -68.57 -23.87 -34.55
C VAL A 17 -67.59 -23.01 -35.36
N ILE A 18 -68.01 -22.46 -36.50
CA ILE A 18 -67.17 -21.56 -37.31
C ILE A 18 -66.82 -20.29 -36.53
N GLY A 19 -67.79 -19.69 -35.84
CA GLY A 19 -67.57 -18.51 -34.99
C GLY A 19 -66.56 -18.79 -33.87
N VAL A 20 -66.70 -19.93 -33.17
CA VAL A 20 -65.77 -20.36 -32.13
C VAL A 20 -64.39 -20.64 -32.71
N MET A 21 -64.29 -21.34 -33.85
CA MET A 21 -63.01 -21.60 -34.51
C MET A 21 -62.28 -20.31 -34.91
N LEU A 22 -63.01 -19.31 -35.41
CA LEU A 22 -62.44 -18.02 -35.79
C LEU A 22 -61.89 -17.26 -34.56
N ILE A 23 -62.65 -17.24 -33.46
CA ILE A 23 -62.21 -16.64 -32.19
C ILE A 23 -60.95 -17.36 -31.66
N VAL A 24 -60.95 -18.69 -31.64
CA VAL A 24 -59.79 -19.50 -31.20
C VAL A 24 -58.56 -19.26 -32.07
N THR A 25 -58.75 -19.07 -33.39
CA THR A 25 -57.64 -18.78 -34.29
C THR A 25 -57.03 -17.41 -34.01
N ILE A 26 -57.86 -16.37 -33.84
CA ILE A 26 -57.38 -15.02 -33.49
C ILE A 26 -56.66 -15.03 -32.13
N LEU A 27 -57.20 -15.73 -31.13
CA LEU A 27 -56.56 -15.90 -29.83
C LEU A 27 -55.21 -16.63 -29.96
N SER A 28 -55.16 -17.71 -30.75
CA SER A 28 -53.93 -18.46 -31.01
C SER A 28 -52.84 -17.58 -31.64
N PHE A 29 -53.19 -16.75 -32.63
CA PHE A 29 -52.25 -15.79 -33.22
C PHE A 29 -51.79 -14.75 -32.20
N GLY A 30 -52.68 -14.25 -31.34
CA GLY A 30 -52.33 -13.33 -30.25
C GLY A 30 -51.30 -13.92 -29.29
N VAL A 31 -51.50 -15.17 -28.86
CA VAL A 31 -50.57 -15.89 -27.97
C VAL A 31 -49.20 -16.09 -28.63
N ILE A 32 -49.16 -16.45 -29.92
CA ILE A 32 -47.90 -16.63 -30.66
C ILE A 32 -47.12 -15.32 -30.77
N THR A 33 -47.80 -14.19 -31.03
CA THR A 33 -47.13 -12.88 -31.11
C THR A 33 -46.56 -12.44 -29.76
N ILE A 34 -47.29 -12.67 -28.66
CA ILE A 34 -46.79 -12.40 -27.30
C ILE A 34 -45.57 -13.28 -27.01
N ALA A 35 -45.66 -14.59 -27.27
CA ALA A 35 -44.54 -15.51 -27.04
C ALA A 35 -43.28 -15.13 -27.84
N LYS A 36 -43.42 -14.64 -29.08
CA LYS A 36 -42.29 -14.13 -29.87
C LYS A 36 -41.70 -12.85 -29.28
N SER A 37 -42.53 -11.95 -28.77
CA SER A 37 -42.05 -10.75 -28.09
C SER A 37 -41.27 -11.10 -26.82
N ASP A 38 -41.77 -12.05 -26.04
CA ASP A 38 -41.12 -12.50 -24.81
C ASP A 38 -39.77 -13.18 -25.10
N LEU A 39 -39.67 -13.97 -26.18
CA LEU A 39 -38.40 -14.57 -26.60
C LEU A 39 -37.37 -13.50 -26.99
N VAL A 40 -37.76 -12.50 -27.78
CA VAL A 40 -36.85 -11.43 -28.19
C VAL A 40 -36.42 -10.57 -27.00
N LEU A 41 -37.33 -10.29 -26.06
CA LEU A 41 -36.99 -9.59 -24.82
C LEU A 41 -36.02 -10.43 -23.98
N SER A 42 -36.27 -11.73 -23.85
CA SER A 42 -35.39 -12.66 -23.14
C SER A 42 -34.00 -12.74 -23.76
N GLU A 43 -33.89 -12.86 -25.09
CA GLU A 43 -32.60 -12.87 -25.80
C GLU A 43 -31.86 -11.55 -25.58
N ARG A 44 -32.56 -10.41 -25.61
CA ARG A 44 -31.94 -9.09 -25.36
C ARG A 44 -31.49 -8.93 -23.91
N ASP A 45 -32.24 -9.44 -22.95
CA ASP A 45 -31.87 -9.41 -21.54
C ASP A 45 -30.66 -10.32 -21.25
N GLU A 46 -30.58 -11.47 -21.93
CA GLU A 46 -29.42 -12.35 -21.92
C GLU A 46 -28.19 -11.64 -22.52
N GLU A 47 -28.27 -11.13 -23.74
CA GLU A 47 -27.17 -10.37 -24.38
C GLU A 47 -26.74 -9.15 -23.56
N TYR A 48 -27.68 -8.47 -22.91
CA TYR A 48 -27.41 -7.33 -22.03
C TYR A 48 -26.60 -7.73 -20.80
N THR A 49 -26.96 -8.85 -20.17
CA THR A 49 -26.28 -9.39 -18.99
C THR A 49 -24.90 -9.93 -19.37
N GLU A 50 -24.80 -10.63 -20.51
CA GLU A 50 -23.53 -11.08 -21.06
C GLU A 50 -22.58 -9.93 -21.35
N ALA A 51 -23.05 -8.88 -22.04
CA ALA A 51 -22.24 -7.72 -22.35
C ALA A 51 -21.75 -7.00 -21.07
N LEU A 52 -22.54 -7.00 -19.99
CA LEU A 52 -22.11 -6.46 -18.69
C LEU A 52 -20.98 -7.31 -18.08
N HIS A 53 -21.13 -8.63 -18.03
CA HIS A 53 -20.09 -9.52 -17.51
C HIS A 53 -18.79 -9.49 -18.33
N ILE A 54 -18.90 -9.33 -19.65
CA ILE A 54 -17.75 -9.13 -20.53
C ILE A 54 -17.04 -7.81 -20.17
N ALA A 55 -17.80 -6.73 -19.95
CA ALA A 55 -17.24 -5.45 -19.51
C ALA A 55 -16.52 -5.60 -18.15
N GLU A 56 -17.12 -6.31 -17.19
CA GLU A 56 -16.52 -6.59 -15.88
C GLU A 56 -15.21 -7.37 -15.99
N ALA A 57 -15.15 -8.40 -16.85
CA ALA A 57 -13.92 -9.14 -17.11
C ALA A 57 -12.79 -8.24 -17.66
N GLY A 58 -13.15 -7.24 -18.49
CA GLY A 58 -12.22 -6.21 -18.96
C GLY A 58 -11.64 -5.37 -17.82
N ILE A 59 -12.51 -4.92 -16.89
CA ILE A 59 -12.07 -4.20 -15.68
C ILE A 59 -11.14 -5.08 -14.84
N GLN A 60 -11.50 -6.32 -14.56
CA GLN A 60 -10.69 -7.21 -13.71
C GLN A 60 -9.30 -7.44 -14.28
N LYS A 61 -9.17 -7.61 -15.61
CA LYS A 61 -7.86 -7.71 -16.25
C LYS A 61 -7.05 -6.42 -16.11
N ALA A 62 -7.68 -5.27 -16.25
CA ALA A 62 -7.01 -3.97 -16.08
C ALA A 62 -6.51 -3.77 -14.65
N LEU A 63 -7.33 -4.14 -13.66
CA LEU A 63 -6.94 -4.11 -12.24
C LEU A 63 -5.74 -5.02 -11.99
N TRP A 64 -5.77 -6.25 -12.49
CA TRP A 64 -4.63 -7.16 -12.40
C TRP A 64 -3.35 -6.57 -13.04
N GLN A 65 -3.45 -5.97 -14.23
CA GLN A 65 -2.30 -5.32 -14.87
C GLN A 65 -1.78 -4.13 -14.05
N LEU A 66 -2.67 -3.34 -13.44
CA LEU A 66 -2.32 -2.22 -12.57
C LEU A 66 -1.64 -2.68 -11.29
N GLU A 67 -2.06 -3.79 -10.68
CA GLU A 67 -1.41 -4.37 -9.51
C GLU A 67 0.01 -4.85 -9.81
N GLN A 68 0.23 -5.42 -11.00
CA GLN A 68 1.54 -5.96 -11.39
C GLN A 68 2.50 -4.87 -11.90
N LEU A 69 2.00 -3.91 -12.68
CA LEU A 69 2.83 -2.96 -13.43
C LEU A 69 2.77 -1.51 -12.89
N GLY A 70 1.79 -1.20 -12.04
CA GLY A 70 1.60 0.14 -11.52
C GLY A 70 1.47 1.20 -12.61
N SER A 71 2.26 2.28 -12.48
CA SER A 71 2.29 3.38 -13.45
C SER A 71 2.90 3.02 -14.80
N THR A 72 3.62 1.89 -14.88
CA THR A 72 4.27 1.41 -16.12
C THR A 72 3.35 0.56 -17.00
N MET A 73 2.09 0.37 -16.61
CA MET A 73 1.13 -0.43 -17.37
C MET A 73 1.05 -0.01 -18.84
N GLN A 74 1.39 -0.94 -19.73
CA GLN A 74 1.30 -0.83 -21.18
C GLN A 74 0.86 -2.17 -21.79
N PRO A 75 -0.01 -2.18 -22.84
CA PRO A 75 -0.72 -1.03 -23.37
C PRO A 75 -1.86 -0.58 -22.44
N ARG A 76 -2.14 0.73 -22.41
CA ARG A 76 -3.25 1.30 -21.62
C ARG A 76 -4.64 1.08 -22.23
N THR A 77 -4.67 0.75 -23.52
CA THR A 77 -5.88 0.41 -24.26
C THR A 77 -5.69 -0.98 -24.85
N PHE A 78 -6.63 -1.88 -24.61
CA PHE A 78 -6.56 -3.25 -25.10
C PHE A 78 -7.95 -3.88 -25.24
N ALA A 79 -8.03 -4.94 -26.03
CA ALA A 79 -9.22 -5.76 -26.17
C ALA A 79 -8.99 -7.16 -25.59
N ILE A 80 -10.04 -7.75 -25.04
CA ILE A 80 -10.06 -9.16 -24.64
C ILE A 80 -11.28 -9.87 -25.18
N ASN A 81 -11.07 -11.10 -25.66
CA ASN A 81 -12.16 -11.99 -26.04
C ASN A 81 -12.59 -12.76 -24.79
N VAL A 82 -13.89 -12.73 -24.48
CA VAL A 82 -14.48 -13.42 -23.33
C VAL A 82 -15.73 -14.15 -23.82
N GLY A 83 -15.64 -15.47 -23.98
CA GLY A 83 -16.71 -16.27 -24.57
C GLY A 83 -16.98 -15.87 -26.02
N SER A 84 -18.22 -15.48 -26.31
CA SER A 84 -18.72 -15.05 -27.63
C SER A 84 -18.51 -13.55 -27.90
N GLY A 85 -18.07 -12.76 -26.91
CA GLY A 85 -17.97 -11.32 -27.03
C GLY A 85 -16.58 -10.75 -26.75
N VAL A 86 -16.49 -9.42 -26.80
CA VAL A 86 -15.23 -8.67 -26.68
C VAL A 86 -15.39 -7.53 -25.68
N ALA A 87 -14.42 -7.39 -24.78
CA ALA A 87 -14.29 -6.24 -23.89
C ALA A 87 -13.19 -5.30 -24.41
N GLU A 88 -13.53 -4.05 -24.67
CA GLU A 88 -12.59 -2.98 -25.02
C GLU A 88 -12.31 -2.12 -23.79
N VAL A 89 -11.06 -2.09 -23.36
CA VAL A 89 -10.64 -1.44 -22.12
C VAL A 89 -9.76 -0.23 -22.42
N ASN A 90 -10.00 0.86 -21.71
CA ASN A 90 -9.17 2.06 -21.71
C ASN A 90 -8.90 2.52 -20.28
N ALA A 91 -7.64 2.49 -19.86
CA ALA A 91 -7.20 2.90 -18.53
C ALA A 91 -6.33 4.15 -18.58
N VAL A 92 -6.74 5.19 -17.86
CA VAL A 92 -6.11 6.51 -17.87
C VAL A 92 -5.77 6.93 -16.45
N GLN A 93 -4.49 7.25 -16.21
CA GLN A 93 -4.03 7.87 -14.98
C GLN A 93 -4.42 9.36 -14.96
N ASP A 94 -4.89 9.86 -13.83
CA ASP A 94 -5.17 11.29 -13.65
C ASP A 94 -3.85 12.09 -13.68
N GLY A 95 -3.78 13.13 -14.51
CA GLY A 95 -2.59 13.96 -14.66
C GLY A 95 -2.29 14.86 -13.46
N THR A 96 -3.30 15.14 -12.62
CA THR A 96 -3.18 15.95 -11.39
C THR A 96 -2.90 15.05 -10.19
N ASN A 97 -3.54 13.87 -10.16
CA ASN A 97 -3.37 12.90 -9.10
C ASN A 97 -2.78 11.60 -9.64
N GLN A 98 -1.46 11.48 -9.58
CA GLN A 98 -0.72 10.30 -10.05
C GLN A 98 -1.15 8.97 -9.41
N TRP A 99 -1.90 9.00 -8.32
CA TRP A 99 -2.38 7.82 -7.60
C TRP A 99 -3.76 7.36 -8.06
N TYR A 100 -4.46 8.18 -8.85
CA TYR A 100 -5.82 7.94 -9.28
C TYR A 100 -5.85 7.47 -10.73
N TRP A 101 -6.59 6.40 -10.98
CA TRP A 101 -6.80 5.82 -12.30
C TRP A 101 -8.28 5.73 -12.60
N THR A 102 -8.63 6.01 -13.85
CA THR A 102 -9.95 5.77 -14.42
C THR A 102 -9.85 4.66 -15.44
N ILE A 103 -10.59 3.58 -15.23
CA ILE A 103 -10.67 2.44 -16.13
C ILE A 103 -12.07 2.41 -16.72
N GLU A 104 -12.16 2.43 -18.04
CA GLU A 104 -13.41 2.26 -18.78
C GLU A 104 -13.35 0.95 -19.56
N SER A 105 -14.38 0.12 -19.45
CA SER A 105 -14.49 -1.14 -20.18
C SER A 105 -15.83 -1.21 -20.90
N THR A 106 -15.82 -1.46 -22.20
CA THR A 106 -17.01 -1.63 -23.03
C THR A 106 -17.11 -3.08 -23.46
N GLY A 107 -18.06 -3.83 -22.90
CA GLY A 107 -18.36 -5.20 -23.30
C GLY A 107 -19.40 -5.23 -24.41
N THR A 108 -19.19 -6.10 -25.40
CA THR A 108 -20.10 -6.31 -26.53
C THR A 108 -20.45 -7.81 -26.61
N SER A 109 -21.74 -8.14 -26.56
CA SER A 109 -22.30 -9.47 -26.90
C SER A 109 -23.47 -9.30 -27.86
N GLY A 110 -23.44 -10.00 -28.99
CA GLY A 110 -24.47 -9.86 -30.02
C GLY A 110 -24.60 -8.42 -30.54
N GLN A 111 -25.78 -7.82 -30.37
CA GLN A 111 -26.04 -6.40 -30.71
C GLN A 111 -25.96 -5.47 -29.50
N MET A 112 -25.80 -6.01 -28.30
CA MET A 112 -25.83 -5.25 -27.06
C MET A 112 -24.41 -4.80 -26.65
N LYS A 113 -24.32 -3.56 -26.16
CA LYS A 113 -23.08 -2.96 -25.64
C LYS A 113 -23.33 -2.37 -24.26
N ARG A 114 -22.35 -2.56 -23.37
CA ARG A 114 -22.42 -2.14 -21.98
C ARG A 114 -21.09 -1.53 -21.60
N LYS A 115 -21.11 -0.34 -21.01
CA LYS A 115 -19.90 0.37 -20.60
C LYS A 115 -19.88 0.56 -19.09
N ILE A 116 -18.77 0.17 -18.48
CA ILE A 116 -18.50 0.36 -17.05
C ILE A 116 -17.33 1.32 -16.92
N LYS A 117 -17.42 2.21 -15.92
CA LYS A 117 -16.33 3.08 -15.50
C LYS A 117 -16.02 2.84 -14.03
N VAL A 118 -14.77 2.51 -13.75
CA VAL A 118 -14.25 2.29 -12.41
C VAL A 118 -13.13 3.28 -12.17
N SER A 119 -13.15 3.91 -11.02
CA SER A 119 -12.04 4.74 -10.57
C SER A 119 -11.33 4.03 -9.44
N VAL A 120 -10.00 3.94 -9.51
CA VAL A 120 -9.19 3.20 -8.54
C VAL A 120 -8.00 4.01 -8.06
N PHE A 121 -7.62 3.79 -6.81
CA PHE A 121 -6.30 4.17 -6.33
C PHE A 121 -5.30 3.08 -6.70
N ASN A 122 -4.13 3.47 -7.19
CA ASN A 122 -3.01 2.57 -7.45
C ASN A 122 -1.73 3.22 -6.89
N PHE A 123 -1.11 2.57 -5.92
CA PHE A 123 0.14 3.01 -5.33
C PHE A 123 0.98 1.84 -4.82
N SER A 124 2.29 2.03 -4.78
CA SER A 124 3.18 1.14 -4.03
C SER A 124 3.13 1.53 -2.57
N LEU A 125 3.05 0.54 -1.66
CA LEU A 125 3.13 0.76 -0.22
C LEU A 125 4.43 1.49 0.17
N TRP A 126 5.50 1.23 -0.58
CA TRP A 126 6.80 1.83 -0.33
C TRP A 126 6.98 3.23 -0.92
N ASN A 127 5.92 3.80 -1.52
CA ASN A 127 5.87 5.19 -1.93
C ASN A 127 5.10 6.07 -0.93
N MET A 128 4.97 5.61 0.33
CA MET A 128 4.32 6.33 1.42
C MET A 128 4.91 5.92 2.76
N ASN A 129 4.75 6.79 3.75
CA ASN A 129 4.96 6.43 5.15
C ASN A 129 3.61 5.98 5.75
N MET A 130 3.62 4.96 6.61
CA MET A 130 2.41 4.36 7.16
C MET A 130 2.48 4.13 8.67
N GLY A 131 1.43 4.55 9.39
CA GLY A 131 1.19 4.22 10.81
C GLY A 131 -0.23 3.68 11.01
N LEU A 132 -0.40 2.37 11.22
CA LEU A 132 -1.71 1.71 11.23
C LEU A 132 -2.44 1.59 12.60
N GLY A 133 -1.85 2.12 13.67
CA GLY A 133 -2.29 1.90 15.05
C GLY A 133 -1.91 0.51 15.62
N GLU A 134 -1.98 0.36 16.95
CA GLU A 134 -1.71 -0.93 17.60
C GLU A 134 -2.65 -2.04 17.10
N ALA A 135 -2.06 -3.16 16.70
CA ALA A 135 -2.71 -4.42 16.31
C ALA A 135 -3.53 -4.45 15.01
N ASN A 136 -3.39 -3.49 14.07
CA ASN A 136 -4.26 -3.42 12.87
C ASN A 136 -5.76 -3.51 13.25
N SER A 137 -6.08 -3.16 14.50
CA SER A 137 -7.35 -3.45 15.13
C SER A 137 -8.37 -2.47 14.61
N MET A 138 -9.46 -2.99 14.04
CA MET A 138 -10.59 -2.18 13.58
C MET A 138 -11.35 -1.50 14.73
N ALA A 139 -11.00 -1.76 16.00
CA ALA A 139 -11.92 -1.60 17.12
C ALA A 139 -11.57 -0.51 18.16
N SER A 140 -10.50 0.27 18.01
CA SER A 140 -10.19 1.31 18.99
C SER A 140 -9.24 2.34 18.40
N GLY A 141 -9.54 3.62 18.57
CA GLY A 141 -8.83 4.78 18.00
C GLY A 141 -7.40 4.95 18.50
N GLY A 142 -6.54 3.99 18.16
CA GLY A 142 -5.10 4.10 18.35
C GLY A 142 -4.55 5.27 17.53
N ASN A 143 -3.62 6.02 18.11
CA ASN A 143 -2.93 7.08 17.40
C ASN A 143 -1.87 6.43 16.50
N GLY A 144 -2.03 6.52 15.18
CA GLY A 144 -1.03 5.98 14.25
C GLY A 144 0.26 6.79 14.20
N ILE A 145 0.21 8.06 14.66
CA ILE A 145 1.38 8.89 14.98
C ILE A 145 1.29 9.36 16.44
N LEU A 146 2.40 9.29 17.15
CA LEU A 146 2.61 9.99 18.43
C LEU A 146 3.72 11.04 18.30
N GLY A 147 3.47 12.21 18.89
CA GLY A 147 4.40 13.35 19.01
C GLY A 147 4.47 14.31 17.82
N THR A 148 5.50 15.17 17.83
CA THR A 148 5.70 16.24 16.83
C THR A 148 6.51 15.73 15.64
N THR A 149 6.04 15.95 14.42
CA THR A 149 6.82 15.61 13.22
C THR A 149 6.35 16.38 12.01
N SER A 150 7.28 16.72 11.13
CA SER A 150 6.98 17.24 9.80
C SER A 150 7.12 16.14 8.76
N ILE A 151 6.14 16.02 7.88
CA ILE A 151 6.05 14.98 6.86
C ILE A 151 6.03 15.64 5.49
N ASP A 152 6.96 15.28 4.61
CA ASP A 152 7.00 15.68 3.21
C ASP A 152 6.90 14.45 2.31
N GLY A 153 5.69 14.14 1.90
CA GLY A 153 5.37 13.02 1.05
C GLY A 153 3.99 12.42 1.31
N PRO A 154 3.64 11.38 0.55
CA PRO A 154 2.44 10.60 0.80
C PRO A 154 2.47 9.94 2.18
N PHE A 155 1.36 10.04 2.89
CA PHE A 155 1.24 9.54 4.26
C PHE A 155 -0.10 8.87 4.50
N TYR A 156 -0.08 7.67 5.07
CA TYR A 156 -1.27 6.94 5.47
C TYR A 156 -1.25 6.66 6.96
N VAL A 157 -2.37 6.92 7.62
CA VAL A 157 -2.53 6.63 9.03
C VAL A 157 -3.93 6.07 9.29
N ARG A 158 -4.02 5.15 10.24
CA ARG A 158 -5.29 4.74 10.82
C ARG A 158 -5.41 5.33 12.22
N GLY A 159 -6.52 5.99 12.50
CA GLY A 159 -6.73 6.75 13.73
C GLY A 159 -6.34 8.22 13.62
N ASN A 160 -6.19 8.89 14.76
CA ASN A 160 -6.02 10.35 14.80
C ASN A 160 -4.58 10.76 14.46
N VAL A 161 -4.46 11.96 13.88
CA VAL A 161 -3.18 12.66 13.70
C VAL A 161 -3.24 13.96 14.45
N GLU A 162 -2.30 14.18 15.35
CA GLU A 162 -2.18 15.44 16.08
C GLU A 162 -0.93 16.20 15.63
N LEU A 163 -1.13 17.37 15.03
CA LEU A 163 -0.03 18.25 14.62
C LEU A 163 0.18 19.32 15.69
N SER A 164 1.26 19.16 16.45
CA SER A 164 1.68 20.11 17.49
C SER A 164 2.98 20.85 17.11
N GLY A 165 3.33 21.89 17.87
CA GLY A 165 4.49 22.73 17.60
C GLY A 165 4.41 23.42 16.23
N SER A 166 5.46 23.22 15.41
CA SER A 166 5.56 23.68 14.03
C SER A 166 5.48 22.53 13.01
N SER A 167 4.79 21.44 13.36
CA SER A 167 4.64 20.27 12.49
C SER A 167 3.93 20.65 11.19
N GLU A 168 4.47 20.24 10.05
CA GLU A 168 3.86 20.47 8.73
C GLU A 168 3.68 19.16 7.97
N ILE A 169 2.57 19.00 7.25
CA ILE A 169 2.37 17.93 6.27
C ILE A 169 2.39 18.53 4.87
N THR A 170 3.33 18.13 4.03
CA THR A 170 3.48 18.57 2.64
C THR A 170 3.67 17.35 1.71
N GLY A 171 3.61 17.54 0.39
CA GLY A 171 4.01 16.50 -0.58
C GLY A 171 3.08 15.28 -0.73
N GLY A 172 1.81 15.38 -0.30
CA GLY A 172 0.85 14.26 -0.18
C GLY A 172 0.60 13.37 -1.42
N PRO A 173 -0.41 12.48 -1.36
CA PRO A 173 -1.64 12.59 -0.59
C PRO A 173 -1.52 12.24 0.89
N LEU A 174 -2.42 12.79 1.70
CA LEU A 174 -2.64 12.42 3.09
C LEU A 174 -3.88 11.53 3.18
N PHE A 175 -3.75 10.35 3.78
CA PHE A 175 -4.86 9.44 4.06
C PHE A 175 -5.00 9.23 5.57
N ILE A 176 -6.20 9.45 6.10
CA ILE A 176 -6.55 9.19 7.50
C ILE A 176 -7.78 8.30 7.55
N LYS A 177 -7.62 7.04 7.97
CA LYS A 177 -8.70 6.06 8.07
C LYS A 177 -9.24 6.00 9.49
N THR A 178 -10.54 6.23 9.65
CA THR A 178 -11.24 6.16 10.95
C THR A 178 -10.61 7.07 12.01
N GLY A 179 -10.40 8.34 11.66
CA GLY A 179 -9.73 9.30 12.52
C GLY A 179 -9.82 10.72 12.03
N THR A 180 -9.35 11.65 12.87
CA THR A 180 -9.42 13.09 12.64
C THR A 180 -8.02 13.69 12.59
N LEU A 181 -7.82 14.72 11.77
CA LEU A 181 -6.66 15.58 11.82
C LEU A 181 -6.88 16.72 12.81
N ARG A 182 -6.05 16.79 13.86
CA ARG A 182 -6.15 17.83 14.90
C ARG A 182 -4.92 18.74 14.89
N PHE A 183 -5.15 20.05 14.84
CA PHE A 183 -4.11 21.06 15.00
C PHE A 183 -4.02 21.53 16.45
N MET A 184 -2.93 21.18 17.13
CA MET A 184 -2.72 21.55 18.54
C MET A 184 -2.15 22.96 18.71
N ASN A 185 -1.54 23.51 17.66
CA ASN A 185 -0.92 24.84 17.63
C ASN A 185 -1.32 25.58 16.35
N ALA A 186 -1.28 26.91 16.38
CA ALA A 186 -1.60 27.74 15.18
C ALA A 186 -0.47 27.71 14.12
N ALA A 187 0.71 27.22 14.47
CA ALA A 187 1.88 27.16 13.60
C ALA A 187 1.97 25.86 12.79
N SER A 188 1.17 24.83 13.11
CA SER A 188 1.11 23.62 12.29
C SER A 188 0.25 23.81 11.05
N THR A 189 0.64 23.19 9.95
CA THR A 189 -0.01 23.39 8.64
C THR A 189 -0.17 22.09 7.85
N LEU A 190 -1.31 21.93 7.18
CA LEU A 190 -1.53 20.94 6.13
C LEU A 190 -1.39 21.63 4.77
N GLY A 191 -0.33 21.31 4.04
CA GLY A 191 0.02 21.91 2.77
C GLY A 191 0.43 23.37 2.88
N THR A 192 0.79 23.93 1.73
CA THR A 192 1.08 25.36 1.59
C THR A 192 0.26 25.95 0.44
N LEU A 193 0.11 27.27 0.39
CA LEU A 193 -0.60 27.94 -0.71
C LEU A 193 -0.05 27.59 -2.10
N SER A 194 1.27 27.37 -2.22
CA SER A 194 1.92 27.01 -3.48
C SER A 194 1.94 25.51 -3.76
N LYS A 195 1.75 24.68 -2.72
CA LYS A 195 1.73 23.21 -2.79
C LYS A 195 0.62 22.67 -1.88
N PRO A 196 -0.65 22.80 -2.31
CA PRO A 196 -1.76 22.24 -1.56
C PRO A 196 -1.71 20.70 -1.57
N VAL A 197 -2.19 20.07 -0.50
CA VAL A 197 -2.17 18.60 -0.33
C VAL A 197 -3.53 18.00 -0.66
N ALA A 198 -3.57 16.89 -1.39
CA ALA A 198 -4.80 16.10 -1.51
C ALA A 198 -5.01 15.32 -0.20
N ALA A 199 -6.11 15.59 0.51
CA ALA A 199 -6.44 14.98 1.79
C ALA A 199 -7.65 14.06 1.65
N TYR A 200 -7.50 12.83 2.11
CA TYR A 200 -8.54 11.82 2.18
C TYR A 200 -8.70 11.44 3.64
N ILE A 201 -9.77 11.89 4.29
CA ILE A 201 -9.98 11.73 5.73
C ILE A 201 -11.35 11.11 5.93
N GLU A 202 -11.37 9.91 6.50
CA GLU A 202 -12.58 9.22 6.91
C GLU A 202 -12.69 9.34 8.43
N PRO A 203 -13.51 10.26 8.95
CA PRO A 203 -13.64 10.46 10.38
C PRO A 203 -14.31 9.24 11.02
N ALA A 204 -14.02 9.00 12.29
CA ALA A 204 -14.84 8.07 13.08
C ALA A 204 -16.27 8.63 13.23
N ASP A 205 -17.26 7.76 13.40
CA ASP A 205 -18.68 8.15 13.49
C ASP A 205 -18.89 9.30 14.50
N GLY A 206 -19.42 10.43 14.01
CA GLY A 206 -19.72 11.61 14.82
C GLY A 206 -18.56 12.60 15.00
N ASN A 207 -17.39 12.34 14.41
CA ASN A 207 -16.27 13.28 14.40
C ASN A 207 -16.22 14.10 13.09
N GLU A 208 -15.56 15.24 13.16
CA GLU A 208 -15.20 16.09 12.01
C GLU A 208 -13.85 15.64 11.40
N ASP A 209 -13.64 15.91 10.11
CA ASP A 209 -12.42 15.53 9.38
C ASP A 209 -11.18 16.25 9.92
N ILE A 210 -11.30 17.57 10.09
CA ILE A 210 -10.20 18.47 10.45
C ILE A 210 -10.66 19.41 11.57
N VAL A 211 -9.93 19.44 12.69
CA VAL A 211 -10.31 20.25 13.86
C VAL A 211 -9.14 21.02 14.46
N ASP A 212 -9.45 22.10 15.16
CA ASP A 212 -8.51 22.81 16.02
C ASP A 212 -8.29 22.09 17.38
N ARG A 213 -7.42 22.65 18.22
CA ARG A 213 -7.13 22.13 19.56
C ARG A 213 -8.33 22.09 20.51
N HIS A 214 -9.38 22.86 20.22
CA HIS A 214 -10.62 22.89 21.01
C HIS A 214 -11.71 21.98 20.41
N GLY A 215 -11.46 21.34 19.27
CA GLY A 215 -12.42 20.49 18.57
C GLY A 215 -13.35 21.23 17.62
N ASN A 216 -13.08 22.50 17.29
CA ASN A 216 -13.86 23.23 16.28
C ASN A 216 -13.41 22.79 14.88
N SER A 217 -14.36 22.55 13.98
CA SER A 217 -14.07 22.20 12.58
C SER A 217 -13.27 23.32 11.87
N LEU A 218 -12.30 22.92 11.06
CA LEU A 218 -11.50 23.82 10.21
C LEU A 218 -11.75 23.51 8.74
N GLU A 219 -12.38 24.45 8.05
CA GLU A 219 -12.71 24.31 6.63
C GLU A 219 -11.48 24.51 5.72
N PRO A 220 -11.47 23.89 4.51
CA PRO A 220 -10.51 24.23 3.47
C PRO A 220 -10.44 25.73 3.20
N GLY A 221 -9.22 26.29 3.20
CA GLY A 221 -8.99 27.74 3.06
C GLY A 221 -8.70 28.46 4.38
N HIS A 222 -8.84 27.79 5.53
CA HIS A 222 -8.22 28.24 6.77
C HIS A 222 -6.69 28.37 6.58
N PRO A 223 -5.98 29.33 7.21
CA PRO A 223 -4.53 29.50 7.02
C PRO A 223 -3.67 28.25 7.29
N GLN A 224 -4.19 27.35 8.13
CA GLN A 224 -3.55 26.07 8.46
C GLN A 224 -3.91 24.92 7.52
N VAL A 225 -4.93 25.07 6.66
CA VAL A 225 -5.51 24.00 5.85
C VAL A 225 -5.50 24.39 4.37
N ASN A 226 -4.42 24.03 3.69
CA ASN A 226 -4.21 24.23 2.26
C ASN A 226 -4.33 22.88 1.54
N VAL A 227 -5.56 22.50 1.21
CA VAL A 227 -5.87 21.23 0.52
C VAL A 227 -6.33 21.48 -0.92
N SER A 228 -5.90 20.63 -1.84
CA SER A 228 -6.37 20.66 -3.24
C SER A 228 -7.66 19.85 -3.42
N GLN A 229 -7.87 18.87 -2.54
CA GLN A 229 -9.03 18.01 -2.47
C GLN A 229 -9.22 17.57 -1.02
N LEU A 230 -10.47 17.57 -0.54
CA LEU A 230 -10.88 16.92 0.70
C LEU A 230 -11.94 15.87 0.35
N SER A 231 -11.75 14.62 0.76
CA SER A 231 -12.67 13.53 0.48
C SER A 231 -12.70 12.53 1.63
N ASN A 232 -13.85 11.92 1.87
CA ASN A 232 -14.02 10.84 2.85
C ASN A 232 -13.79 9.43 2.27
N GLN A 233 -13.37 9.33 1.01
CA GLN A 233 -13.09 8.04 0.37
C GLN A 233 -11.67 7.60 0.66
N VAL A 234 -11.47 6.95 1.81
CA VAL A 234 -10.14 6.46 2.22
C VAL A 234 -10.02 4.95 1.96
N PRO A 235 -9.01 4.53 1.16
CA PRO A 235 -8.73 3.11 0.97
C PRO A 235 -8.41 2.43 2.31
N ASP A 236 -8.97 1.25 2.56
CA ASP A 236 -8.62 0.43 3.73
C ASP A 236 -7.30 -0.31 3.53
N ILE A 237 -6.17 0.36 3.79
CA ILE A 237 -4.84 -0.24 3.65
C ILE A 237 -4.48 -1.04 4.92
N LYS A 238 -3.87 -2.21 4.70
CA LYS A 238 -3.31 -3.07 5.74
C LYS A 238 -1.82 -3.30 5.49
N ILE A 239 -1.05 -3.47 6.56
CA ILE A 239 0.36 -3.86 6.47
C ILE A 239 0.44 -5.24 5.82
N PRO A 240 1.32 -5.44 4.82
CA PRO A 240 1.51 -6.75 4.23
C PRO A 240 2.03 -7.72 5.30
N PRO A 241 1.57 -8.97 5.31
CA PRO A 241 2.06 -9.96 6.27
C PRO A 241 3.55 -10.22 6.04
N LEU A 242 4.26 -10.50 7.13
CA LEU A 242 5.63 -11.01 7.05
C LEU A 242 5.61 -12.43 6.46
N GLU A 243 6.60 -12.74 5.63
CA GLU A 243 6.91 -14.15 5.33
C GLU A 243 7.34 -14.87 6.61
N SER A 244 7.29 -16.21 6.62
CA SER A 244 7.77 -16.95 7.77
C SER A 244 9.26 -16.69 7.99
N LEU A 245 9.72 -16.62 9.24
CA LEU A 245 11.14 -16.42 9.57
C LEU A 245 12.01 -17.51 8.94
N THR A 246 11.51 -18.75 8.86
CA THR A 246 12.17 -19.86 8.16
C THR A 246 12.38 -19.56 6.67
N ALA A 247 11.42 -18.91 5.99
CA ALA A 247 11.58 -18.53 4.59
C ALA A 247 12.68 -17.47 4.41
N TYR A 248 12.72 -16.45 5.27
CA TYR A 248 13.79 -15.46 5.25
C TYR A 248 15.17 -16.07 5.53
N ARG A 249 15.27 -16.92 6.56
CA ARG A 249 16.51 -17.65 6.89
C ARG A 249 16.97 -18.52 5.72
N THR A 250 16.06 -19.28 5.11
CA THR A 250 16.37 -20.15 3.96
C THR A 250 16.84 -19.33 2.75
N ARG A 251 16.17 -18.20 2.47
CA ARG A 251 16.54 -17.30 1.38
C ARG A 251 17.94 -16.71 1.60
N ALA A 252 18.20 -16.15 2.79
CA ALA A 252 19.52 -15.62 3.16
C ALA A 252 20.63 -16.68 3.03
N ALA A 253 20.37 -17.92 3.47
CA ALA A 253 21.31 -19.03 3.32
C ALA A 253 21.54 -19.39 1.83
N SER A 254 20.49 -19.42 1.01
CA SER A 254 20.59 -19.75 -0.42
C SER A 254 21.26 -18.66 -1.26
N GLU A 255 21.14 -17.39 -0.85
CA GLU A 255 21.76 -16.24 -1.49
C GLU A 255 23.21 -16.03 -1.02
N SER A 256 23.73 -16.86 -0.11
CA SER A 256 25.11 -16.74 0.38
C SER A 256 26.07 -17.49 -0.55
N GLU A 257 26.47 -16.84 -1.65
CA GLU A 257 27.34 -17.47 -2.66
C GLU A 257 28.84 -17.29 -2.33
N GLU A 258 29.20 -16.25 -1.58
CA GLU A 258 30.60 -15.97 -1.22
C GLU A 258 31.13 -16.82 -0.06
N THR A 259 32.44 -17.08 -0.09
CA THR A 259 33.18 -17.65 1.05
C THR A 259 33.91 -16.52 1.77
N CYS A 260 33.43 -16.10 2.93
CA CYS A 260 34.01 -14.98 3.68
C CYS A 260 34.24 -15.32 5.16
N THR A 261 34.92 -14.41 5.86
CA THR A 261 35.02 -14.47 7.32
C THR A 261 33.64 -14.29 7.93
N ALA A 262 33.21 -15.27 8.73
CA ALA A 262 31.95 -15.20 9.45
C ALA A 262 31.97 -14.06 10.47
N TYR A 263 30.77 -13.58 10.82
CA TYR A 263 30.57 -12.61 11.88
C TYR A 263 31.23 -13.07 13.21
N PRO A 264 31.96 -12.19 13.92
CA PRO A 264 32.66 -12.58 15.15
C PRO A 264 31.71 -13.05 16.25
N GLY A 265 31.93 -14.25 16.79
CA GLY A 265 31.14 -14.80 17.89
C GLY A 265 30.00 -15.72 17.49
N ILE A 266 29.73 -15.88 16.19
CA ILE A 266 28.91 -16.99 15.69
C ILE A 266 29.80 -18.23 15.57
N ILE A 267 29.43 -19.27 16.31
CA ILE A 267 30.21 -20.51 16.37
C ILE A 267 30.20 -21.16 14.98
N SER A 268 31.38 -21.52 14.48
CA SER A 268 31.62 -22.15 13.17
C SER A 268 30.94 -23.52 12.98
N THR A 269 30.13 -23.99 13.91
CA THR A 269 29.46 -25.30 13.84
C THR A 269 28.27 -25.34 12.89
N GLN A 270 27.83 -24.21 12.31
CA GLN A 270 26.83 -24.18 11.22
C GLN A 270 27.42 -24.03 9.81
N SER A 271 28.77 -24.03 9.71
CA SER A 271 29.58 -23.73 8.51
C SER A 271 29.31 -24.57 7.25
N SER A 272 28.49 -25.62 7.30
CA SER A 272 28.13 -26.40 6.10
C SER A 272 26.68 -26.23 5.65
N VAL A 273 25.82 -25.53 6.40
CA VAL A 273 24.37 -25.47 6.11
C VAL A 273 23.78 -24.06 6.20
N SER A 274 24.33 -23.16 7.02
CA SER A 274 23.85 -21.79 7.15
C SER A 274 24.87 -20.83 6.54
N GLY A 275 24.54 -20.27 5.38
CA GLY A 275 25.38 -19.29 4.69
C GLY A 275 25.73 -18.08 5.56
N TYR A 276 26.80 -17.36 5.21
CA TYR A 276 27.35 -16.27 6.04
C TYR A 276 26.40 -15.05 6.21
N LYS A 277 25.33 -14.96 5.41
CA LYS A 277 24.24 -13.99 5.57
C LYS A 277 23.24 -14.37 6.68
N VAL A 278 23.44 -15.49 7.36
CA VAL A 278 22.60 -15.95 8.48
C VAL A 278 23.35 -15.77 9.81
N LEU A 279 22.89 -14.81 10.60
CA LEU A 279 23.38 -14.53 11.94
C LEU A 279 22.53 -15.27 12.98
N ASP A 280 22.87 -16.52 13.23
CA ASP A 280 22.10 -17.43 14.06
C ASP A 280 23.04 -18.27 14.94
N ASN A 281 22.78 -18.29 16.25
CA ASN A 281 23.58 -19.03 17.22
C ASN A 281 22.93 -20.34 17.68
N ASP A 282 21.70 -20.61 17.25
CA ASP A 282 20.99 -21.86 17.52
C ASP A 282 20.23 -22.36 16.26
N THR A 283 19.27 -23.26 16.43
CA THR A 283 18.44 -23.75 15.31
C THR A 283 16.95 -23.50 15.56
N ASN A 284 16.63 -22.79 16.63
CA ASN A 284 15.30 -22.58 17.15
C ASN A 284 14.91 -21.09 17.06
N LEU A 285 14.25 -20.76 15.95
CA LEU A 285 13.69 -19.43 15.67
C LEU A 285 12.63 -18.96 16.69
N GLU A 286 12.17 -19.83 17.58
CA GLU A 286 11.15 -19.52 18.59
C GLU A 286 11.73 -19.30 20.00
N SER A 287 13.06 -19.23 20.16
CA SER A 287 13.66 -19.28 21.49
C SER A 287 13.51 -17.97 22.28
N GLY A 288 12.71 -18.03 23.35
CA GLY A 288 12.75 -17.11 24.48
C GLY A 288 11.98 -15.78 24.37
N THR A 289 11.95 -15.06 25.49
CA THR A 289 11.45 -13.68 25.58
C THR A 289 12.34 -12.74 24.75
N LEU A 290 11.82 -11.61 24.27
CA LEU A 290 12.60 -10.63 23.49
C LEU A 290 13.91 -10.21 24.19
N SER A 291 13.89 -10.08 25.52
CA SER A 291 15.05 -9.73 26.34
C SER A 291 16.10 -10.83 26.48
N SER A 292 15.74 -12.09 26.24
CA SER A 292 16.66 -13.23 26.31
C SER A 292 17.27 -13.58 24.95
N ARG A 293 16.80 -12.94 23.88
CA ARG A 293 17.34 -13.18 22.54
C ARG A 293 18.78 -12.67 22.43
N PRO A 294 19.64 -13.34 21.65
CA PRO A 294 21.00 -12.87 21.40
C PRO A 294 21.00 -11.44 20.87
N MET A 295 22.04 -10.66 21.19
CA MET A 295 22.23 -9.32 20.65
C MET A 295 23.43 -9.30 19.71
N TYR A 296 23.18 -8.90 18.47
CA TYR A 296 24.19 -8.69 17.45
C TYR A 296 24.46 -7.19 17.29
N TYR A 297 25.67 -6.86 16.85
CA TYR A 297 26.17 -5.49 16.80
C TYR A 297 26.83 -5.23 15.44
N ILE A 298 26.56 -4.07 14.86
CA ILE A 298 27.29 -3.50 13.72
C ILE A 298 27.73 -2.12 14.18
N ASP A 299 28.79 -2.09 14.99
CA ASP A 299 29.23 -0.89 15.73
C ASP A 299 30.76 -0.87 15.91
N SER A 300 31.27 -0.01 16.80
CA SER A 300 32.71 0.15 17.01
C SER A 300 33.33 -0.99 17.83
N THR A 301 32.52 -1.85 18.45
CA THR A 301 32.98 -2.96 19.29
C THR A 301 33.30 -4.20 18.46
N ILE A 302 32.64 -4.37 17.32
CA ILE A 302 32.81 -5.51 16.41
C ILE A 302 33.94 -5.25 15.43
N ASN A 303 34.87 -6.22 15.30
CA ASN A 303 35.94 -6.19 14.31
C ASN A 303 35.41 -6.41 12.88
N ASP A 304 36.21 -6.05 11.89
CA ASP A 304 35.88 -6.27 10.48
C ASP A 304 35.49 -7.73 10.20
N PHE A 305 34.47 -7.93 9.38
CA PHE A 305 34.06 -9.24 8.88
C PHE A 305 33.56 -9.15 7.44
N GLY A 306 33.48 -10.30 6.77
CA GLY A 306 33.14 -10.36 5.35
C GLY A 306 34.27 -9.86 4.46
N VAL A 307 33.97 -9.72 3.17
CA VAL A 307 34.87 -9.10 2.19
C VAL A 307 34.34 -7.71 1.89
N PRO A 308 35.14 -6.63 2.00
CA PRO A 308 34.72 -5.30 1.58
C PRO A 308 34.24 -5.30 0.12
N GLY A 309 33.00 -4.87 -0.11
CA GLY A 309 32.35 -4.92 -1.43
C GLY A 309 31.67 -6.25 -1.78
N GLY A 310 31.73 -7.24 -0.88
CA GLY A 310 30.96 -8.48 -0.97
C GLY A 310 29.50 -8.29 -0.52
N GLU A 311 28.77 -9.40 -0.42
CA GLU A 311 27.32 -9.33 -0.23
C GLU A 311 26.89 -9.04 1.22
N PHE A 312 27.71 -9.39 2.22
CA PHE A 312 27.50 -8.97 3.61
C PHE A 312 28.83 -8.79 4.34
N ALA A 313 29.17 -7.55 4.70
CA ALA A 313 30.44 -7.23 5.34
C ALA A 313 30.36 -5.97 6.20
N TRP A 314 31.23 -5.90 7.21
CA TRP A 314 31.44 -4.73 8.04
C TRP A 314 32.90 -4.31 8.00
N ASP A 315 33.15 -3.06 7.62
CA ASP A 315 34.44 -2.41 7.66
C ASP A 315 34.39 -1.33 8.74
N LYS A 316 34.84 -1.69 9.95
CA LYS A 316 34.90 -0.84 11.14
C LYS A 316 35.77 0.38 10.89
N THR A 317 36.89 0.20 10.18
CA THR A 317 37.87 1.26 9.95
C THR A 317 37.26 2.40 9.14
N ASN A 318 36.53 2.07 8.08
CA ASN A 318 35.87 3.05 7.22
C ASN A 318 34.39 3.27 7.56
N LYS A 319 33.86 2.60 8.58
CA LYS A 319 32.45 2.60 9.01
C LYS A 319 31.49 2.26 7.87
N ARG A 320 31.82 1.23 7.09
CA ARG A 320 31.04 0.81 5.92
C ARG A 320 30.36 -0.52 6.16
N LEU A 321 29.06 -0.55 5.92
CA LEU A 321 28.23 -1.75 5.96
C LEU A 321 27.88 -2.17 4.52
N TYR A 322 28.32 -3.32 4.07
CA TYR A 322 27.95 -3.87 2.76
C TYR A 322 26.78 -4.84 2.94
N VAL A 323 25.72 -4.67 2.17
CA VAL A 323 24.48 -5.45 2.24
C VAL A 323 23.92 -5.64 0.83
N ASP A 324 23.89 -6.88 0.36
CA ASP A 324 23.29 -7.29 -0.90
C ASP A 324 22.49 -8.58 -0.71
N GLY A 325 21.25 -8.59 -1.21
CA GLY A 325 20.31 -9.66 -0.95
C GLY A 325 19.69 -9.61 0.44
N THR A 326 19.43 -10.79 1.02
CA THR A 326 18.74 -10.98 2.29
C THR A 326 19.72 -11.39 3.38
N ILE A 327 19.78 -10.63 4.47
CA ILE A 327 20.54 -10.96 5.67
C ILE A 327 19.53 -11.31 6.75
N PHE A 328 19.69 -12.46 7.40
CA PHE A 328 18.80 -12.90 8.47
C PHE A 328 19.52 -12.86 9.81
N VAL A 329 18.87 -12.31 10.84
CA VAL A 329 19.38 -12.22 12.21
C VAL A 329 18.42 -12.90 13.16
N ASP A 330 18.84 -13.99 13.81
CA ASP A 330 18.06 -14.64 14.85
C ASP A 330 18.34 -14.03 16.22
N GLY A 331 17.75 -12.86 16.46
CA GLY A 331 17.90 -12.13 17.71
C GLY A 331 17.65 -10.64 17.55
N ASN A 332 18.19 -9.84 18.47
CA ASN A 332 18.16 -8.38 18.40
C ASN A 332 19.39 -7.85 17.64
N LEU A 333 19.27 -6.71 16.99
CA LEU A 333 20.35 -6.08 16.22
C LEU A 333 20.56 -4.64 16.65
N THR A 334 21.80 -4.25 16.97
CA THR A 334 22.21 -2.86 17.14
C THR A 334 23.10 -2.41 15.99
N ILE A 335 22.78 -1.29 15.36
CA ILE A 335 23.56 -0.66 14.28
C ILE A 335 24.04 0.71 14.77
N GLY A 336 25.35 0.90 14.84
CA GLY A 336 25.99 2.12 15.33
C GLY A 336 26.08 2.23 16.84
N ASP A 337 26.82 3.23 17.29
CA ASP A 337 27.00 3.61 18.70
C ASP A 337 27.48 5.08 18.78
N SER A 338 27.84 5.54 19.98
CA SER A 338 28.34 6.91 20.19
C SER A 338 29.67 7.23 19.48
N ALA A 339 30.50 6.24 19.16
CA ALA A 339 31.78 6.39 18.46
C ALA A 339 31.64 6.22 16.93
N ASN A 340 30.65 5.44 16.49
CA ASN A 340 30.21 5.23 15.12
C ASN A 340 28.88 5.95 14.91
N SER A 341 28.94 7.27 15.08
CA SER A 341 27.80 8.17 14.87
C SER A 341 27.35 8.24 13.41
N GLU A 342 28.12 7.72 12.46
CA GLU A 342 27.78 7.64 11.04
C GLU A 342 28.26 6.31 10.45
N ILE A 343 27.35 5.60 9.78
CA ILE A 343 27.56 4.36 9.07
C ILE A 343 27.05 4.55 7.64
N SER A 344 27.94 4.35 6.67
CA SER A 344 27.58 4.34 5.26
C SER A 344 27.28 2.91 4.82
N TYR A 345 26.05 2.65 4.36
CA TYR A 345 25.70 1.35 3.79
C TYR A 345 25.92 1.34 2.27
N TYR A 346 26.32 0.19 1.74
CA TYR A 346 26.58 -0.07 0.33
C TYR A 346 25.82 -1.32 -0.11
N GLY A 347 25.30 -1.31 -1.33
CA GLY A 347 24.53 -2.42 -1.91
C GLY A 347 23.01 -2.26 -1.75
N ARG A 348 22.29 -3.25 -2.26
CA ARG A 348 20.83 -3.32 -2.26
C ARG A 348 20.39 -4.57 -1.50
N GLY A 349 20.16 -4.40 -0.20
CA GLY A 349 19.82 -5.54 0.64
C GLY A 349 18.88 -5.24 1.79
N THR A 350 18.32 -6.30 2.36
CA THR A 350 17.38 -6.25 3.46
C THR A 350 17.92 -7.06 4.63
N ILE A 351 17.98 -6.43 5.80
CA ILE A 351 18.29 -7.11 7.06
C ILE A 351 16.97 -7.43 7.77
N VAL A 352 16.67 -8.73 7.86
CA VAL A 352 15.50 -9.28 8.54
C VAL A 352 15.91 -9.75 9.92
N VAL A 353 15.27 -9.22 10.96
CA VAL A 353 15.64 -9.44 12.35
C VAL A 353 14.50 -10.09 13.12
N ASN A 354 14.75 -11.28 13.67
CA ASN A 354 13.86 -11.95 14.62
C ASN A 354 14.02 -11.34 16.01
N GLY A 355 13.70 -10.07 16.16
CA GLY A 355 13.88 -9.32 17.40
C GLY A 355 13.82 -7.82 17.17
N GLU A 356 14.18 -7.04 18.17
CA GLU A 356 14.21 -5.59 18.08
C GLU A 356 15.45 -5.10 17.33
N ILE A 357 15.30 -3.98 16.63
CA ILE A 357 16.39 -3.30 15.92
C ILE A 357 16.66 -1.97 16.62
N PHE A 358 17.92 -1.68 16.92
CA PHE A 358 18.37 -0.43 17.53
C PHE A 358 19.32 0.29 16.58
N VAL A 359 18.92 1.44 16.05
CA VAL A 359 19.76 2.32 15.21
C VAL A 359 20.26 3.46 16.08
N LYS A 360 21.56 3.43 16.41
CA LYS A 360 22.23 4.38 17.31
C LYS A 360 23.27 5.28 16.62
N GLY A 361 23.51 5.06 15.33
CA GLY A 361 24.29 5.94 14.47
C GLY A 361 23.47 6.38 13.26
N MET A 362 23.87 7.49 12.62
CA MET A 362 23.34 7.89 11.32
C MET A 362 23.57 6.76 10.33
N LEU A 363 22.55 6.42 9.56
CA LEU A 363 22.55 5.26 8.66
C LEU A 363 22.14 5.73 7.26
N ARG A 364 23.14 5.93 6.40
CA ARG A 364 22.99 6.66 5.12
C ARG A 364 23.68 5.88 3.99
N PRO A 365 23.34 6.08 2.70
CA PRO A 365 24.13 5.57 1.59
C PRO A 365 25.49 6.31 1.53
N PRO A 366 26.35 6.01 0.55
CA PRO A 366 27.57 6.77 0.35
C PRO A 366 27.26 8.19 -0.11
N PHE A 367 27.99 9.19 0.43
CA PHE A 367 27.82 10.58 0.00
C PHE A 367 28.30 10.78 -1.43
N HIS A 368 27.42 11.23 -2.32
CA HIS A 368 27.73 11.47 -3.73
C HIS A 368 27.02 12.72 -4.27
N ASN A 369 27.73 13.53 -5.06
CA ASN A 369 27.21 14.77 -5.68
C ASN A 369 26.52 15.75 -4.70
N GLY A 370 26.97 15.79 -3.44
CA GLY A 370 26.40 16.70 -2.45
C GLY A 370 25.17 16.17 -1.71
N SER A 371 24.78 14.90 -1.93
CA SER A 371 23.60 14.29 -1.32
C SER A 371 23.89 12.88 -0.80
N TYR A 372 23.07 12.42 0.16
CA TYR A 372 22.94 11.02 0.58
C TYR A 372 21.68 10.41 -0.04
N ASP A 373 21.51 10.55 -1.35
CA ASP A 373 20.34 10.02 -2.04
C ASP A 373 20.43 8.50 -2.15
N MET A 374 19.32 7.83 -1.84
CA MET A 374 19.18 6.41 -2.18
C MET A 374 19.04 6.28 -3.69
N ASP A 375 19.76 5.33 -4.26
CA ASP A 375 19.72 5.03 -5.69
C ASP A 375 19.51 3.53 -5.94
N GLY A 376 19.49 3.13 -7.21
CA GLY A 376 19.35 1.72 -7.58
C GLY A 376 20.45 0.78 -7.06
N LEU A 377 21.55 1.33 -6.54
CA LEU A 377 22.74 0.61 -6.09
C LEU A 377 22.86 0.57 -4.57
N HIS A 378 22.29 1.54 -3.86
CA HIS A 378 22.50 1.78 -2.43
C HIS A 378 21.17 1.99 -1.70
N VAL A 379 20.50 0.89 -1.35
CA VAL A 379 19.26 0.90 -0.55
C VAL A 379 19.30 -0.18 0.51
N LEU A 380 19.01 0.23 1.75
CA LEU A 380 18.92 -0.66 2.89
C LEU A 380 17.46 -0.83 3.34
N GLY A 381 17.04 -2.09 3.43
CA GLY A 381 15.79 -2.51 4.05
C GLY A 381 16.03 -3.00 5.48
N LEU A 382 15.19 -2.59 6.44
CA LEU A 382 15.16 -3.15 7.79
C LEU A 382 13.78 -3.76 8.04
N VAL A 383 13.73 -5.02 8.44
CA VAL A 383 12.46 -5.74 8.64
C VAL A 383 12.46 -6.43 9.99
N THR A 384 11.41 -6.18 10.78
CA THR A 384 11.16 -6.92 12.03
C THR A 384 9.67 -7.06 12.30
N ALA A 385 9.28 -8.12 13.01
CA ALA A 385 7.95 -8.24 13.61
C ALA A 385 7.78 -7.36 14.87
N GLU A 386 8.88 -6.84 15.40
CA GLU A 386 8.96 -6.14 16.67
C GLU A 386 9.07 -4.63 16.46
N THR A 387 9.89 -3.97 17.29
CA THR A 387 10.10 -2.51 17.25
C THR A 387 11.45 -2.18 16.64
N ILE A 388 11.48 -1.13 15.82
CA ILE A 388 12.71 -0.45 15.41
C ILE A 388 12.85 0.80 16.26
N TYR A 389 13.92 0.88 17.06
CA TYR A 389 14.29 2.05 17.83
C TYR A 389 15.34 2.84 17.08
N ILE A 390 15.09 4.12 16.89
CA ILE A 390 16.00 5.09 16.32
C ILE A 390 16.38 6.05 17.44
N ASP A 391 17.62 5.98 17.87
CA ASP A 391 18.17 6.77 18.98
C ASP A 391 19.45 7.46 18.53
N ILE A 392 19.28 8.49 17.70
CA ILE A 392 20.38 9.24 17.11
C ILE A 392 20.24 10.73 17.42
N SER A 393 21.30 11.40 17.83
CA SER A 393 21.23 12.85 17.97
C SER A 393 21.13 13.48 16.58
N GLY A 394 19.96 14.04 16.24
CA GLY A 394 19.71 14.65 14.93
C GLY A 394 20.75 15.71 14.58
N SER A 395 21.25 15.70 13.35
CA SER A 395 22.40 16.52 12.95
C SER A 395 22.06 17.98 12.65
N ASN A 396 20.77 18.32 12.47
CA ASN A 396 20.40 19.61 11.90
C ASN A 396 19.09 20.16 12.48
N ALA A 397 19.09 21.44 12.85
CA ALA A 397 17.88 22.16 13.26
C ALA A 397 16.90 22.43 12.09
N ALA A 398 17.39 22.33 10.85
CA ALA A 398 16.61 22.46 9.61
C ALA A 398 17.01 21.34 8.63
N PRO A 399 16.61 20.09 8.89
CA PRO A 399 17.01 18.95 8.07
C PRO A 399 16.50 19.09 6.63
N THR A 400 17.26 18.55 5.69
CA THR A 400 16.94 18.58 4.27
C THR A 400 16.88 17.16 3.72
N ARG A 401 16.15 16.96 2.64
CA ARG A 401 16.10 15.66 1.93
C ARG A 401 17.49 15.18 1.47
N SER A 402 18.43 16.09 1.19
CA SER A 402 19.75 15.74 0.67
C SER A 402 20.77 15.34 1.73
N VAL A 403 20.57 15.76 2.99
CA VAL A 403 21.45 15.40 4.10
C VAL A 403 20.62 14.86 5.27
N PRO A 404 19.88 13.76 5.07
CA PRO A 404 19.08 13.13 6.11
C PRO A 404 19.98 12.40 7.10
N ASP A 405 19.51 12.18 8.32
CA ASP A 405 20.20 11.36 9.30
C ASP A 405 20.12 9.87 9.02
N ILE A 406 18.96 9.45 8.50
CA ILE A 406 18.68 8.07 8.19
C ILE A 406 18.03 7.99 6.82
N THR A 407 18.41 6.98 6.07
CA THR A 407 17.75 6.61 4.82
C THR A 407 17.46 5.12 4.78
N GLY A 408 16.35 4.75 4.15
CA GLY A 408 16.06 3.34 3.92
C GLY A 408 14.57 3.03 3.81
N ALA A 409 14.28 1.73 3.78
CA ALA A 409 12.94 1.17 3.76
C ALA A 409 12.72 0.35 5.04
N PHE A 410 11.97 0.89 6.00
CA PHE A 410 11.82 0.29 7.32
C PHE A 410 10.44 -0.36 7.47
N PHE A 411 10.41 -1.61 7.89
CA PHE A 411 9.20 -2.38 8.15
C PHE A 411 9.20 -2.88 9.60
N ALA A 412 8.16 -2.55 10.35
CA ALA A 412 7.97 -3.04 11.71
C ALA A 412 6.50 -3.38 11.97
N THR A 413 6.17 -4.65 12.23
CA THR A 413 4.76 -5.00 12.50
C THR A 413 4.20 -4.27 13.72
N LYS A 414 5.02 -4.01 14.75
CA LYS A 414 4.60 -3.24 15.94
C LYS A 414 4.82 -1.75 15.77
N LYS A 415 6.09 -1.30 15.76
CA LYS A 415 6.38 0.13 15.92
C LYS A 415 7.73 0.53 15.33
N VAL A 416 7.81 1.74 14.79
CA VAL A 416 9.08 2.46 14.60
C VAL A 416 9.07 3.65 15.56
N LYS A 417 10.07 3.70 16.45
CA LYS A 417 10.19 4.74 17.46
C LYS A 417 11.43 5.59 17.22
N ILE A 418 11.24 6.90 17.03
CA ILE A 418 12.32 7.89 17.01
C ILE A 418 12.36 8.55 18.38
N SER A 419 13.42 8.29 19.14
CA SER A 419 13.54 8.72 20.54
C SER A 419 14.18 10.09 20.72
N SER A 420 14.72 10.66 19.64
CA SER A 420 15.64 11.78 19.68
C SER A 420 15.21 12.95 18.79
N ASN A 421 15.54 14.16 19.25
CA ASN A 421 15.13 15.41 18.61
C ASN A 421 15.79 15.62 17.26
N ASN A 422 15.10 16.33 16.36
CA ASN A 422 15.63 16.82 15.09
C ASN A 422 16.15 15.71 14.16
N THR A 423 15.63 14.51 14.30
CA THR A 423 16.01 13.37 13.45
C THR A 423 15.33 13.50 12.09
N SER A 424 16.11 13.33 11.03
CA SER A 424 15.60 13.34 9.66
C SER A 424 15.69 11.97 9.00
N PHE A 425 14.58 11.54 8.41
CA PHE A 425 14.47 10.27 7.71
C PHE A 425 14.05 10.49 6.26
N VAL A 426 14.77 9.89 5.31
CA VAL A 426 14.38 9.87 3.88
C VAL A 426 14.14 8.43 3.44
N GLY A 427 12.95 8.14 2.95
CA GLY A 427 12.55 6.81 2.50
C GLY A 427 11.12 6.51 2.86
N SER A 428 10.85 5.28 3.27
CA SER A 428 9.50 4.86 3.65
C SER A 428 9.53 3.98 4.90
N MET A 429 8.69 4.32 5.88
CA MET A 429 8.44 3.53 7.08
C MET A 429 7.04 2.92 7.00
N LEU A 430 6.96 1.60 7.13
CA LEU A 430 5.73 0.85 7.25
C LEU A 430 5.68 0.26 8.65
N ALA A 431 4.84 0.83 9.52
CA ALA A 431 4.78 0.38 10.90
C ALA A 431 3.35 0.29 11.43
N GLY A 432 3.15 -0.61 12.41
CA GLY A 432 1.94 -0.58 13.22
C GLY A 432 1.77 0.78 13.87
N MET A 433 2.83 1.37 14.42
CA MET A 433 2.82 2.72 14.99
C MET A 433 4.09 3.48 14.60
N LEU A 434 3.96 4.78 14.31
CA LEU A 434 5.08 5.69 14.20
C LEU A 434 5.12 6.58 15.47
N ASP A 435 6.13 6.39 16.30
CA ASP A 435 6.27 7.04 17.61
C ASP A 435 7.46 8.00 17.58
N PHE A 436 7.18 9.30 17.44
CA PHE A 436 8.18 10.36 17.47
C PHE A 436 8.14 10.96 18.86
N ALA A 437 9.02 10.53 19.77
CA ALA A 437 8.88 10.70 21.22
C ALA A 437 8.23 12.01 21.72
N ASP A 438 7.37 11.84 22.73
CA ASP A 438 6.49 12.88 23.25
C ASP A 438 7.23 14.16 23.69
N GLY A 439 6.79 15.28 23.11
CA GLY A 439 6.95 16.62 23.70
C GLY A 439 8.22 17.40 23.37
N THR A 440 9.19 16.84 22.64
CA THR A 440 10.41 17.61 22.24
C THR A 440 10.91 17.37 20.82
N ASN A 441 10.53 16.27 20.16
CA ASN A 441 11.14 15.85 18.90
C ASN A 441 10.59 16.60 17.70
N ASN A 442 11.35 17.49 17.05
CA ASN A 442 10.99 17.97 15.72
C ASN A 442 11.56 17.03 14.64
N SER A 443 11.02 15.82 14.54
CA SER A 443 11.48 14.84 13.53
C SER A 443 10.92 15.17 12.14
N HIS A 444 11.69 14.92 11.09
CA HIS A 444 11.28 15.18 9.71
C HIS A 444 11.29 13.88 8.89
N LEU A 445 10.18 13.56 8.24
CA LEU A 445 10.05 12.42 7.34
C LEU A 445 9.91 12.90 5.91
N TYR A 446 10.73 12.38 5.02
CA TYR A 446 10.70 12.67 3.60
C TYR A 446 10.45 11.38 2.82
N THR A 447 9.36 11.30 2.06
CA THR A 447 9.10 10.10 1.24
C THR A 447 9.94 10.11 -0.02
N HIS A 448 10.69 9.02 -0.27
CA HIS A 448 11.50 8.90 -1.47
C HIS A 448 10.68 8.34 -2.65
N ALA A 449 10.24 9.23 -3.57
CA ALA A 449 9.30 8.88 -4.63
C ALA A 449 9.75 7.75 -5.57
N ALA A 450 11.06 7.61 -5.80
CA ALA A 450 11.61 6.57 -6.67
C ALA A 450 11.91 5.25 -5.93
N LEU A 451 11.76 5.19 -4.60
CA LEU A 451 12.09 4.01 -3.80
C LEU A 451 11.43 2.71 -4.31
N PRO A 452 10.15 2.68 -4.75
CA PRO A 452 9.53 1.49 -5.32
C PRO A 452 10.26 0.89 -6.52
N SER A 453 11.00 1.69 -7.29
CA SER A 453 11.71 1.23 -8.49
C SER A 453 12.98 0.44 -8.21
N PHE A 454 13.46 0.47 -6.96
CA PHE A 454 14.72 -0.15 -6.56
C PHE A 454 14.70 -0.73 -5.14
N LEU A 455 13.53 -1.18 -4.68
CA LEU A 455 13.40 -1.81 -3.37
C LEU A 455 14.35 -2.99 -3.21
N PRO A 456 15.01 -3.14 -2.05
CA PRO A 456 15.81 -4.32 -1.79
C PRO A 456 14.92 -5.56 -1.74
N PRO A 457 15.48 -6.74 -2.08
CA PRO A 457 14.75 -7.99 -2.05
C PRO A 457 14.24 -8.29 -0.63
N SER A 458 13.22 -9.14 -0.50
CA SER A 458 12.69 -9.58 0.81
C SER A 458 11.95 -8.54 1.65
N LEU A 459 11.80 -7.31 1.17
CA LEU A 459 10.87 -6.36 1.78
C LEU A 459 9.42 -6.83 1.63
N PRO A 460 8.62 -6.84 2.71
CA PRO A 460 7.19 -7.14 2.63
C PRO A 460 6.47 -6.19 1.67
N GLY A 461 5.65 -6.75 0.77
CA GLY A 461 4.89 -5.94 -0.21
C GLY A 461 5.74 -5.28 -1.29
N SER A 462 7.00 -5.68 -1.49
CA SER A 462 7.86 -5.15 -2.57
C SER A 462 7.43 -5.57 -3.98
N GLY A 463 6.69 -6.68 -4.11
CA GLY A 463 6.37 -7.30 -5.40
C GLY A 463 5.13 -6.78 -6.12
N GLY A 464 4.46 -5.72 -5.63
CA GLY A 464 3.23 -5.26 -6.28
C GLY A 464 2.73 -3.91 -5.82
N PHE A 465 1.76 -3.40 -6.56
CA PHE A 465 1.00 -2.21 -6.25
C PHE A 465 -0.33 -2.59 -5.60
N LEU A 466 -0.76 -1.77 -4.65
CA LEU A 466 -2.09 -1.90 -4.09
C LEU A 466 -3.07 -1.15 -4.99
N THR A 467 -4.04 -1.87 -5.55
CA THR A 467 -5.13 -1.30 -6.34
C THR A 467 -6.45 -1.39 -5.57
N MET A 468 -7.13 -0.26 -5.37
CA MET A 468 -8.37 -0.21 -4.60
C MET A 468 -9.44 0.59 -5.33
N THR A 469 -10.63 0.02 -5.46
CA THR A 469 -11.76 0.67 -6.11
C THR A 469 -12.33 1.80 -5.25
N ALA A 470 -12.29 3.02 -5.78
CA ALA A 470 -12.88 4.21 -5.16
C ALA A 470 -14.34 4.40 -5.60
N SER A 471 -14.66 4.11 -6.87
CA SER A 471 -16.03 4.21 -7.38
C SER A 471 -16.27 3.24 -8.53
N TRP A 472 -17.48 2.70 -8.60
CA TRP A 472 -17.97 1.91 -9.72
C TRP A 472 -19.26 2.53 -10.24
N ARG A 473 -19.37 2.71 -11.55
CA ARG A 473 -20.64 3.03 -12.19
C ARG A 473 -20.72 2.48 -13.59
N GLU A 474 -21.93 2.14 -13.97
CA GLU A 474 -22.28 1.95 -15.36
C GLU A 474 -22.38 3.31 -16.06
N VAL A 475 -21.95 3.38 -17.32
CA VAL A 475 -22.02 4.59 -18.16
C VAL A 475 -22.82 4.27 -19.40
N GLN A 476 -23.73 5.17 -19.77
CA GLN A 476 -24.55 5.05 -20.98
C GLN A 476 -23.77 5.32 -22.26
#